data_AF-A0A0H2R980-F1
#
_entry.id   AF-A0A0H2R980-F1
#
_cell.length_a   1.000
_cell.length_b   1.000
_cell.length_c   1.000
_cell.angle_alpha   90.00
_cell.angle_beta   90.00
_cell.angle_gamma   90.00
#
_symmetry.space_group_name_H-M   'P 1'
#
loop_
_entity.id
_entity.type
_entity.pdbx_description
1 polymer ?
#
loop_
_entity_poly.entity_id
_entity_poly.type
_entity_poly.pdbx_seq_one_letter_code
_entity_poly.pdbx_strand_id
1 'polypeptide(L)'
;MPSVAAKVIGVALVVSLAIVSTLRLLPALYPTPKSFPNYQVQRPTTLGSPIWDMDLGPNVRMLVENTLRYQINTDEGAHEWERLVPSDGGVVYPPSHSNSTKYTISMFHQLRCLNVVRLELTRPSRFSNITAPNERQVKHCLNYLRQMALCRSDPDLENPTSPTSVDIVRARTCKDWRTVYERQAEGARA
;
A
#
# COMPACT_ATOMS: atom_id res chain seq x y z
N MET A 1 18.53 32.11 63.39
CA MET A 1 18.78 32.03 61.93
C MET A 1 19.04 30.58 61.59
N PRO A 2 18.35 29.96 60.60
CA PRO A 2 18.62 28.56 60.27
C PRO A 2 20.05 28.39 59.78
N SER A 3 20.72 27.36 60.29
CA SER A 3 22.08 26.97 59.89
C SER A 3 22.16 26.78 58.38
N VAL A 4 23.32 27.07 57.78
CA VAL A 4 23.61 26.84 56.36
C VAL A 4 23.26 25.39 55.97
N ALA A 5 23.52 24.42 56.85
CA ALA A 5 23.16 23.02 56.64
C ALA A 5 21.64 22.79 56.49
N ALA A 6 20.81 23.47 57.29
CA ALA A 6 19.36 23.36 57.21
C ALA A 6 18.80 23.95 55.90
N LYS A 7 19.42 25.01 55.39
CA LYS A 7 19.05 25.59 54.08
C LYS A 7 19.43 24.67 52.93
N VAL A 8 20.61 24.05 52.98
CA VAL A 8 21.07 23.10 51.94
C VAL A 8 20.19 21.86 51.88
N ILE A 9 19.82 21.30 53.04
CA ILE A 9 18.91 20.14 53.13
C ILE A 9 17.52 20.49 52.59
N GLY A 10 17.00 21.69 52.94
CA GLY A 10 15.71 22.17 52.43
C GLY A 10 15.70 22.29 50.91
N VAL A 11 16.74 22.86 50.31
CA VAL A 11 16.87 22.97 48.84
C VAL A 11 16.98 21.59 48.19
N ALA A 12 17.79 20.69 48.75
CA ALA A 12 17.94 19.33 48.22
C ALA A 12 16.63 18.54 48.24
N LEU A 13 15.82 18.68 49.30
CA LEU A 13 14.49 18.06 49.39
C LEU A 13 13.52 18.62 48.35
N VAL A 14 13.48 19.93 48.17
CA VAL A 14 12.60 20.57 47.17
C VAL A 14 12.98 20.17 45.74
N VAL A 15 14.28 20.15 45.43
CA VAL A 15 14.77 19.69 44.12
C VAL A 15 14.45 18.22 43.90
N SER A 16 14.65 17.37 44.92
CA SER A 16 14.32 15.94 44.84
C SER A 16 12.82 15.71 44.63
N LEU A 17 11.96 16.45 45.34
CA LEU A 17 10.51 16.38 45.18
C LEU A 17 10.05 16.85 43.80
N ALA A 18 10.65 17.92 43.26
CA ALA A 18 10.36 18.40 41.91
C ALA A 18 10.79 17.40 40.83
N ILE A 19 11.96 16.78 40.98
CA ILE A 19 12.46 15.73 40.09
C ILE A 19 11.53 14.51 40.15
N VAL A 20 11.16 14.03 41.34
CA VAL A 20 10.24 12.88 41.48
C VAL A 20 8.85 13.18 40.92
N SER A 21 8.33 14.39 41.12
CA SER A 21 7.04 14.82 40.58
C SER A 21 7.05 14.86 39.05
N THR A 22 8.09 15.44 38.45
CA THR A 22 8.26 15.47 36.99
C THR A 22 8.44 14.07 36.41
N LEU A 23 9.25 13.21 37.03
CA LEU A 23 9.42 11.81 36.62
C LEU A 23 8.12 10.99 36.67
N ARG A 24 7.22 11.27 37.64
CA ARG A 24 5.90 10.63 37.72
C ARG A 24 4.92 11.12 36.65
N LEU A 25 5.09 12.33 36.13
CA LEU A 25 4.25 12.93 35.09
C LEU A 25 4.73 12.65 33.66
N LEU A 26 6.00 12.29 33.48
CA LEU A 26 6.58 11.93 32.17
C LEU A 26 5.77 10.86 31.39
N PRO A 27 5.26 9.77 32.00
CA PRO A 27 4.49 8.75 31.27
C PRO A 27 3.14 9.23 30.75
N ALA A 28 2.56 10.28 31.35
CA ALA A 28 1.29 10.87 30.91
C ALA A 28 1.49 11.85 29.74
N LEU A 29 2.63 12.55 29.71
CA LEU A 29 3.01 13.46 28.64
C LEU A 29 3.62 12.72 27.44
N TYR A 30 4.31 11.61 27.70
CA TYR A 30 4.90 10.72 26.71
C TYR A 30 4.40 9.29 26.95
N PRO A 31 3.13 8.98 26.62
CA PRO A 31 2.66 7.61 26.66
C PRO A 31 3.61 6.78 25.81
N THR A 32 4.17 5.72 26.40
CA THR A 32 5.00 4.78 25.66
C THR A 32 4.20 4.32 24.43
N PRO A 33 4.81 4.27 23.24
CA PRO A 33 4.12 3.72 22.09
C PRO A 33 3.61 2.34 22.50
N LYS A 34 2.28 2.18 22.51
CA LYS A 34 1.64 0.90 22.82
C LYS A 34 2.39 -0.12 21.99
N SER A 35 3.00 -1.12 22.66
CA SER A 35 3.65 -2.22 21.97
C SER A 35 2.73 -2.64 20.84
N PHE A 36 3.26 -2.62 19.61
CA PHE A 36 2.48 -3.03 18.45
C PHE A 36 1.81 -4.34 18.82
N PRO A 37 0.47 -4.45 18.73
CA PRO A 37 -0.21 -5.68 19.09
C PRO A 37 0.52 -6.80 18.36
N ASN A 38 0.97 -7.81 19.12
CA ASN A 38 1.74 -8.94 18.60
C ASN A 38 1.11 -9.38 17.28
N TYR A 39 1.67 -8.92 16.16
CA TYR A 39 1.22 -9.32 14.85
C TYR A 39 1.79 -10.72 14.70
N GLN A 40 1.02 -11.69 15.17
CA GLN A 40 1.31 -13.09 14.96
C GLN A 40 1.30 -13.28 13.45
N VAL A 41 2.48 -13.22 12.85
CA VAL A 41 2.69 -13.68 11.48
C VAL A 41 2.42 -15.17 11.55
N GLN A 42 1.18 -15.57 11.29
CA GLN A 42 0.87 -16.94 10.94
C GLN A 42 1.71 -17.25 9.71
N ARG A 43 2.87 -17.87 9.94
CA ARG A 43 3.73 -18.36 8.87
C ARG A 43 2.91 -19.42 8.14
N PRO A 44 2.52 -19.17 6.88
CA PRO A 44 1.82 -20.18 6.11
C PRO A 44 2.71 -21.42 6.04
N THR A 45 2.13 -22.59 6.29
CA THR A 45 2.81 -23.89 6.18
C THR A 45 3.22 -24.23 4.75
N THR A 46 2.73 -23.48 3.76
CA THR A 46 3.17 -23.52 2.36
C THR A 46 3.97 -22.26 2.03
N LEU A 47 5.19 -22.46 1.55
CA LEU A 47 6.12 -21.39 1.21
C LEU A 47 5.67 -20.70 -0.10
N GLY A 48 4.68 -19.82 -0.01
CA GLY A 48 4.23 -18.96 -1.12
C GLY A 48 2.84 -19.30 -1.66
N SER A 49 2.16 -18.28 -2.21
CA SER A 49 0.96 -18.48 -3.02
C SER A 49 1.33 -19.26 -4.29
N PRO A 50 0.46 -20.17 -4.78
CA PRO A 50 0.77 -20.94 -5.97
C PRO A 50 0.94 -20.04 -7.19
N ILE A 51 1.88 -20.42 -8.06
CA ILE A 51 2.04 -19.79 -9.36
C ILE A 51 1.03 -20.45 -10.29
N TRP A 52 0.16 -19.62 -10.89
CA TRP A 52 -0.61 -20.07 -12.05
C TRP A 52 0.30 -19.97 -13.26
N ASP A 53 0.84 -21.10 -13.69
CA ASP A 53 1.71 -21.17 -14.88
C ASP A 53 0.85 -20.97 -16.13
N MET A 54 0.86 -19.74 -16.64
CA MET A 54 0.13 -19.36 -17.84
C MET A 54 1.14 -18.88 -18.87
N ASP A 55 1.12 -19.52 -20.06
CA ASP A 55 1.83 -18.98 -21.20
C ASP A 55 1.18 -17.66 -21.62
N LEU A 56 1.91 -16.55 -21.42
CA LEU A 56 1.48 -15.22 -21.82
C LEU A 56 1.85 -14.91 -23.28
N GLY A 57 2.51 -15.84 -23.98
CA GLY A 57 3.00 -15.65 -25.33
C GLY A 57 4.22 -14.73 -25.41
N PRO A 58 4.56 -14.23 -26.61
CA PRO A 58 5.69 -13.33 -26.80
C PRO A 58 5.46 -11.99 -26.10
N ASN A 59 6.56 -11.30 -25.77
CA ASN A 59 6.46 -9.93 -25.28
C ASN A 59 5.84 -9.02 -26.34
N VAL A 60 5.09 -8.02 -25.89
CA VAL A 60 4.44 -7.01 -26.72
C VAL A 60 5.10 -5.65 -26.52
N ARG A 61 4.94 -4.75 -27.48
CA ARG A 61 5.36 -3.35 -27.34
C ARG A 61 4.15 -2.49 -27.00
N MET A 62 4.29 -1.64 -26.00
CA MET A 62 3.27 -0.69 -25.59
C MET A 62 3.86 0.73 -25.61
N LEU A 63 3.16 1.66 -26.26
CA LEU A 63 3.50 3.07 -26.16
C LEU A 63 2.95 3.62 -24.84
N VAL A 64 3.84 4.11 -23.97
CA VAL A 64 3.46 4.80 -22.74
C VAL A 64 3.37 6.29 -23.08
N GLU A 65 2.16 6.83 -23.00
CA GLU A 65 1.84 8.22 -23.28
C GLU A 65 0.77 8.73 -22.31
N ASN A 66 0.56 10.05 -22.29
CA ASN A 66 -0.56 10.64 -21.57
C ASN A 66 -1.88 10.16 -22.17
N THR A 67 -2.80 9.76 -21.31
CA THR A 67 -4.08 9.17 -21.72
C THR A 67 -5.26 10.08 -21.40
N LEU A 68 -6.21 10.16 -22.33
CA LEU A 68 -7.54 10.72 -22.11
C LEU A 68 -8.48 9.75 -21.37
N ARG A 69 -7.96 8.59 -20.96
CA ARG A 69 -8.61 7.58 -20.11
C ARG A 69 -8.05 7.66 -18.69
N TYR A 70 -8.73 7.03 -17.75
CA TYR A 70 -8.36 6.90 -16.34
C TYR A 70 -8.28 8.23 -15.59
N GLN A 71 -9.16 9.17 -15.91
CA GLN A 71 -9.23 10.47 -15.27
C GLN A 71 -9.53 10.29 -13.78
N ILE A 72 -8.82 11.04 -12.96
CA ILE A 72 -8.78 10.79 -11.52
C ILE A 72 -10.12 11.13 -10.86
N ASN A 73 -10.79 12.20 -11.31
CA ASN A 73 -11.94 12.83 -10.65
C ASN A 73 -13.15 13.07 -11.59
N THR A 74 -13.40 12.16 -12.54
CA THR A 74 -14.60 12.19 -13.41
C THR A 74 -15.38 10.88 -13.28
N ASP A 75 -16.68 10.90 -13.62
CA ASP A 75 -17.52 9.70 -13.60
C ASP A 75 -17.05 8.65 -14.62
N GLU A 76 -16.69 9.10 -15.83
CA GLU A 76 -16.13 8.21 -16.86
C GLU A 76 -14.81 7.57 -16.39
N GLY A 77 -13.91 8.37 -15.79
CA GLY A 77 -12.68 7.86 -15.22
C GLY A 77 -12.94 6.85 -14.10
N ALA A 78 -13.92 7.11 -13.22
CA ALA A 78 -14.30 6.16 -12.16
C ALA A 78 -14.69 4.79 -12.74
N HIS A 79 -15.49 4.77 -13.80
CA HIS A 79 -15.87 3.53 -14.49
C HIS A 79 -14.67 2.83 -15.15
N GLU A 80 -13.73 3.58 -15.72
CA GLU A 80 -12.53 3.02 -16.34
C GLU A 80 -11.63 2.35 -15.30
N TRP A 81 -11.41 3.02 -14.16
CA TRP A 81 -10.64 2.47 -13.04
C TRP A 81 -11.30 1.22 -12.43
N GLU A 82 -12.63 1.18 -12.33
CA GLU A 82 -13.36 0.00 -11.85
C GLU A 82 -13.23 -1.19 -12.82
N ARG A 83 -13.29 -0.94 -14.13
CA ARG A 83 -13.22 -1.98 -15.18
C ARG A 83 -11.82 -2.59 -15.37
N LEU A 84 -10.79 -2.04 -14.73
CA LEU A 84 -9.46 -2.65 -14.72
C LEU A 84 -9.45 -4.05 -14.07
N VAL A 85 -10.42 -4.34 -13.21
CA VAL A 85 -10.57 -5.65 -12.58
C VAL A 85 -11.87 -6.28 -13.09
N PRO A 86 -11.84 -7.57 -13.50
CA PRO A 86 -13.06 -8.29 -13.87
C PRO A 86 -14.14 -8.19 -12.78
N SER A 87 -15.41 -8.19 -13.18
CA SER A 87 -16.55 -7.98 -12.27
C SER A 87 -16.70 -9.05 -11.18
N ASP A 88 -16.17 -10.25 -11.42
CA ASP A 88 -16.07 -11.33 -10.43
C ASP A 88 -14.93 -11.13 -9.42
N GLY A 89 -14.18 -10.04 -9.56
CA GLY A 89 -13.04 -9.69 -8.74
C GLY A 89 -11.70 -10.20 -9.25
N GLY A 90 -11.62 -10.78 -10.45
CA GLY A 90 -10.41 -11.39 -10.99
C GLY A 90 -10.09 -12.74 -10.35
N VAL A 91 -11.14 -13.46 -9.93
CA VAL A 91 -11.06 -14.72 -9.20
C VAL A 91 -10.74 -15.87 -10.15
N VAL A 92 -9.89 -16.79 -9.68
CA VAL A 92 -9.42 -17.96 -10.43
C VAL A 92 -9.37 -19.19 -9.53
N TYR A 93 -9.50 -20.38 -10.14
CA TYR A 93 -9.43 -21.68 -9.49
C TYR A 93 -8.31 -22.52 -10.15
N PRO A 94 -7.06 -22.46 -9.65
CA PRO A 94 -5.95 -23.19 -10.24
C PRO A 94 -6.18 -24.71 -10.16
N PRO A 95 -5.99 -25.46 -11.26
CA PRO A 95 -6.23 -26.91 -11.28
C PRO A 95 -5.40 -27.72 -10.29
N SER A 96 -4.26 -27.18 -9.85
CA SER A 96 -3.31 -27.82 -8.93
C SER A 96 -3.76 -27.81 -7.46
N HIS A 97 -4.88 -27.15 -7.14
CA HIS A 97 -5.44 -27.05 -5.79
C HIS A 97 -6.86 -27.60 -5.79
N SER A 98 -7.43 -27.89 -4.62
CA SER A 98 -8.84 -28.27 -4.54
C SER A 98 -9.68 -27.24 -5.30
N ASN A 99 -10.58 -27.69 -6.18
CA ASN A 99 -11.44 -26.84 -7.03
C ASN A 99 -12.29 -25.80 -6.27
N SER A 100 -12.20 -25.75 -4.94
CA SER A 100 -12.85 -24.79 -4.05
C SER A 100 -11.98 -23.60 -3.62
N THR A 101 -10.65 -23.68 -3.76
CA THR A 101 -9.76 -22.61 -3.25
C THR A 101 -9.69 -21.47 -4.25
N LYS A 102 -10.20 -20.30 -3.84
CA LYS A 102 -10.19 -19.08 -4.66
C LYS A 102 -8.86 -18.35 -4.54
N TYR A 103 -8.33 -17.93 -5.68
CA TYR A 103 -7.19 -17.02 -5.76
C TYR A 103 -7.57 -15.80 -6.60
N THR A 104 -6.79 -14.73 -6.48
CA THR A 104 -6.82 -13.60 -7.41
C THR A 104 -5.48 -13.50 -8.10
N ILE A 105 -5.47 -13.18 -9.40
CA ILE A 105 -4.22 -12.89 -10.10
C ILE A 105 -3.61 -11.62 -9.50
N SER A 106 -2.30 -11.65 -9.25
CA SER A 106 -1.51 -10.57 -8.65
C SER A 106 -1.66 -9.24 -9.42
N MET A 107 -1.79 -9.29 -10.75
CA MET A 107 -2.02 -8.11 -11.59
C MET A 107 -3.32 -7.39 -11.23
N PHE A 108 -4.44 -8.11 -11.08
CA PHE A 108 -5.73 -7.50 -10.70
C PHE A 108 -5.70 -6.89 -9.30
N HIS A 109 -4.96 -7.50 -8.36
CA HIS A 109 -4.80 -6.92 -7.03
C HIS A 109 -4.03 -5.59 -7.09
N GLN A 110 -2.97 -5.50 -7.91
CA GLN A 110 -2.24 -4.25 -8.13
C GLN A 110 -3.14 -3.16 -8.73
N LEU A 111 -3.93 -3.50 -9.75
CA LEU A 111 -4.87 -2.56 -10.38
C LEU A 111 -5.97 -2.08 -9.41
N ARG A 112 -6.51 -2.99 -8.59
CA ARG A 112 -7.44 -2.63 -7.50
C ARG A 112 -6.80 -1.67 -6.50
N CYS A 113 -5.55 -1.94 -6.11
CA CYS A 113 -4.81 -1.08 -5.19
C CYS A 113 -4.63 0.34 -5.73
N LEU A 114 -4.38 0.50 -7.04
CA LEU A 114 -4.31 1.81 -7.68
C LEU A 114 -5.65 2.57 -7.57
N ASN A 115 -6.78 1.90 -7.83
CA ASN A 115 -8.09 2.53 -7.69
C ASN A 115 -8.41 2.92 -6.22
N VAL A 116 -8.00 2.09 -5.24
CA VAL A 116 -8.13 2.45 -3.81
C VAL A 116 -7.38 3.74 -3.50
N VAL A 117 -6.14 3.89 -3.98
CA VAL A 117 -5.35 5.11 -3.78
C VAL A 117 -6.04 6.31 -4.46
N ARG A 118 -6.53 6.15 -5.69
CA ARG A 118 -7.29 7.19 -6.40
C ARG A 118 -8.52 7.67 -5.61
N LEU A 119 -9.32 6.74 -5.11
CA LEU A 119 -10.53 7.05 -4.33
C LEU A 119 -10.19 7.86 -3.08
N GLU A 120 -9.09 7.52 -2.42
CA GLU A 120 -8.63 8.30 -1.26
C GLU A 120 -8.14 9.70 -1.65
N LEU A 121 -7.44 9.84 -2.78
CA LEU A 121 -6.98 11.14 -3.28
C LEU A 121 -8.13 12.08 -3.69
N THR A 122 -9.26 11.51 -4.12
CA THR A 122 -10.43 12.25 -4.62
C THR A 122 -11.55 12.38 -3.62
N ARG A 123 -11.41 11.82 -2.41
CA ARG A 123 -12.47 11.92 -1.40
C ARG A 123 -12.78 13.39 -1.08
N PRO A 124 -14.06 13.79 -1.00
CA PRO A 124 -14.44 15.17 -0.69
C PRO A 124 -13.89 15.67 0.65
N SER A 125 -13.81 14.78 1.65
CA SER A 125 -13.36 15.10 3.01
C SER A 125 -11.84 15.14 3.18
N ARG A 126 -11.05 15.06 2.09
CA ARG A 126 -9.60 14.87 2.16
C ARG A 126 -8.87 15.93 2.99
N PHE A 127 -9.38 17.15 2.96
CA PHE A 127 -8.83 18.29 3.67
C PHE A 127 -9.54 18.62 4.99
N SER A 128 -10.70 18.00 5.26
CA SER A 128 -11.46 18.25 6.49
C SER A 128 -11.14 17.24 7.60
N ASN A 129 -10.72 16.03 7.25
CA ASN A 129 -10.37 14.98 8.22
C ASN A 129 -8.87 14.67 8.12
N ILE A 130 -8.15 14.91 9.23
CA ILE A 130 -6.71 14.63 9.38
C ILE A 130 -6.44 13.14 9.15
N THR A 131 -7.36 12.26 9.54
CA THR A 131 -7.25 10.81 9.36
C THR A 131 -8.10 10.35 8.18
N ALA A 132 -7.46 9.64 7.25
CA ALA A 132 -8.12 8.94 6.16
C ALA A 132 -8.97 7.78 6.71
N PRO A 133 -10.29 7.70 6.43
CA PRO A 133 -11.11 6.56 6.84
C PRO A 133 -10.55 5.21 6.35
N ASN A 134 -9.90 5.23 5.19
CA ASN A 134 -9.29 4.06 4.55
C ASN A 134 -7.77 3.96 4.78
N GLU A 135 -7.20 4.65 5.78
CA GLU A 135 -5.76 4.73 6.00
C GLU A 135 -5.07 3.35 6.03
N ARG A 136 -5.68 2.36 6.71
CA ARG A 136 -5.14 1.00 6.78
C ARG A 136 -5.05 0.35 5.40
N GLN A 137 -6.12 0.48 4.60
CA GLN A 137 -6.16 -0.10 3.26
C GLN A 137 -5.17 0.61 2.34
N VAL A 138 -5.09 1.94 2.40
CA VAL A 138 -4.13 2.74 1.61
C VAL A 138 -2.69 2.37 1.98
N LYS A 139 -2.37 2.24 3.27
CA LYS A 139 -1.04 1.77 3.73
C LYS A 139 -0.71 0.38 3.19
N HIS A 140 -1.67 -0.54 3.21
CA HIS A 140 -1.51 -1.86 2.60
C HIS A 140 -1.23 -1.77 1.10
N CYS A 141 -2.06 -1.03 0.36
CA CYS A 141 -1.94 -0.85 -1.09
C CYS A 141 -0.60 -0.20 -1.47
N LEU A 142 -0.18 0.87 -0.78
CA LEU A 142 1.09 1.53 -1.05
C LEU A 142 2.30 0.63 -0.74
N ASN A 143 2.27 -0.12 0.36
CA ASN A 143 3.36 -1.06 0.64
C ASN A 143 3.39 -2.22 -0.37
N TYR A 144 2.23 -2.73 -0.79
CA TYR A 144 2.16 -3.76 -1.82
C TYR A 144 2.68 -3.25 -3.16
N LEU A 145 2.23 -2.08 -3.63
CA LEU A 145 2.72 -1.47 -4.88
C LEU A 145 4.23 -1.20 -4.82
N ARG A 146 4.77 -0.72 -3.69
CA ARG A 146 6.22 -0.57 -3.48
C ARG A 146 6.96 -1.90 -3.63
N GLN A 147 6.46 -2.98 -3.00
CA GLN A 147 7.06 -4.31 -3.13
C GLN A 147 7.05 -4.77 -4.59
N MET A 148 5.94 -4.54 -5.31
CA MET A 148 5.81 -4.96 -6.71
C MET A 148 6.73 -4.19 -7.65
N ALA A 149 6.94 -2.90 -7.40
CA ALA A 149 7.91 -2.08 -8.12
C ALA A 149 9.33 -2.60 -7.89
N LEU A 150 9.73 -2.85 -6.64
CA LEU A 150 11.06 -3.37 -6.31
C LEU A 150 11.31 -4.76 -6.92
N CYS A 151 10.31 -5.65 -6.91
CA CYS A 151 10.43 -6.98 -7.48
C CYS A 151 10.52 -6.99 -9.02
N ARG A 152 10.13 -5.91 -9.70
CA ARG A 152 10.14 -5.77 -11.16
C ARG A 152 10.96 -4.57 -11.62
N SER A 153 11.92 -4.15 -10.80
CA SER A 153 12.70 -2.92 -10.96
C SER A 153 13.02 -2.65 -12.43
N ASP A 154 12.38 -1.62 -12.99
CA ASP A 154 12.58 -1.17 -14.36
C ASP A 154 13.90 -0.37 -14.42
N PRO A 155 14.91 -0.82 -15.19
CA PRO A 155 16.22 -0.19 -15.22
C PRO A 155 16.29 1.02 -16.16
N ASP A 156 15.20 1.37 -16.86
CA ASP A 156 15.20 2.47 -17.80
C ASP A 156 15.48 3.82 -17.11
N LEU A 157 16.30 4.65 -17.76
CA LEU A 157 16.66 5.97 -17.26
C LEU A 157 15.53 6.99 -17.51
N GLU A 158 15.19 7.76 -16.49
CA GLU A 158 14.23 8.87 -16.58
C GLU A 158 14.96 10.22 -16.46
N ASN A 159 14.47 11.24 -17.18
CA ASN A 159 15.05 12.58 -17.12
C ASN A 159 14.53 13.34 -15.87
N PRO A 160 15.38 13.67 -14.89
CA PRO A 160 14.94 14.31 -13.65
C PRO A 160 14.54 15.79 -13.83
N THR A 161 14.84 16.42 -14.97
CA THR A 161 14.61 17.87 -15.15
C THR A 161 13.17 18.22 -15.51
N SER A 162 12.30 17.22 -15.71
CA SER A 162 10.91 17.45 -16.09
C SER A 162 9.96 16.83 -15.05
N PRO A 163 9.57 17.60 -14.02
CA PRO A 163 8.76 17.10 -12.90
C PRO A 163 7.34 16.67 -13.29
N THR A 164 6.92 16.96 -14.53
CA THR A 164 5.62 16.59 -15.09
C THR A 164 5.71 15.60 -16.26
N SER A 165 6.90 15.28 -16.77
CA SER A 165 7.02 14.25 -17.80
C SER A 165 7.46 12.94 -17.18
N VAL A 166 6.50 12.04 -16.97
CA VAL A 166 6.78 10.65 -17.29
C VAL A 166 7.09 10.66 -18.79
N ASP A 167 8.37 10.58 -19.12
CA ASP A 167 8.99 10.96 -20.41
C ASP A 167 8.10 10.67 -21.65
N ILE A 168 7.90 11.70 -22.46
CA ILE A 168 6.60 12.12 -23.03
C ILE A 168 5.95 11.10 -23.98
N VAL A 169 6.71 10.18 -24.59
CA VAL A 169 6.21 9.05 -25.37
C VAL A 169 7.33 8.01 -25.42
N ARG A 170 7.22 6.88 -24.71
CA ARG A 170 8.23 5.80 -24.76
C ARG A 170 7.58 4.45 -25.02
N ALA A 171 8.15 3.71 -25.96
CA ALA A 171 7.76 2.32 -26.16
C ALA A 171 8.43 1.42 -25.11
N ARG A 172 7.63 0.66 -24.37
CA ARG A 172 8.08 -0.35 -23.40
C ARG A 172 7.85 -1.74 -23.96
N THR A 173 8.74 -2.67 -23.61
CA THR A 173 8.56 -4.10 -23.89
C THR A 173 7.90 -4.75 -22.68
N CYS A 174 6.69 -5.26 -22.85
CA CYS A 174 5.84 -5.76 -21.78
C CYS A 174 5.49 -7.23 -21.98
N LYS A 175 5.08 -7.90 -20.90
CA LYS A 175 4.30 -9.14 -21.01
C LYS A 175 2.91 -8.81 -21.55
N ASP A 176 2.34 -9.70 -22.36
CA ASP A 176 0.98 -9.49 -22.87
C ASP A 176 -0.04 -9.70 -21.76
N TRP A 177 -0.49 -8.59 -21.18
CA TRP A 177 -1.47 -8.59 -20.11
C TRP A 177 -2.87 -9.01 -20.60
N ARG A 178 -3.15 -8.93 -21.91
CA ARG A 178 -4.47 -9.30 -22.47
C ARG A 178 -4.76 -10.79 -22.27
N THR A 179 -3.73 -11.61 -22.46
CA THR A 179 -3.77 -13.04 -22.16
C THR A 179 -4.18 -13.32 -20.71
N VAL A 180 -3.81 -12.44 -19.77
CA VAL A 180 -4.21 -12.60 -18.36
C VAL A 180 -5.73 -12.48 -18.18
N TYR A 181 -6.37 -11.54 -18.87
CA TYR A 181 -7.83 -11.40 -18.84
C TYR A 181 -8.52 -12.59 -19.52
N GLU A 182 -7.99 -13.03 -20.67
CA GLU A 182 -8.52 -14.18 -21.41
C GLU A 182 -8.48 -15.45 -20.55
N ARG A 183 -7.32 -15.77 -19.96
CA ARG A 183 -7.14 -16.93 -19.08
C ARG A 183 -7.99 -16.87 -17.82
N GLN A 184 -8.11 -15.68 -17.22
CA GLN A 184 -8.99 -15.51 -16.06
C GLN A 184 -10.45 -15.82 -16.43
N ALA A 185 -10.92 -15.31 -17.57
CA ALA A 185 -12.28 -15.55 -18.02
C ALA A 185 -12.55 -17.03 -18.34
N GLU A 186 -11.57 -17.78 -18.83
CA GLU A 186 -11.65 -19.24 -18.99
C GLU A 186 -11.75 -19.95 -17.64
N GLY A 187 -10.84 -19.65 -16.72
CA GLY A 187 -10.76 -20.30 -15.40
C GLY A 187 -11.90 -19.94 -14.44
N ALA A 188 -12.61 -18.82 -14.66
CA ALA A 188 -13.79 -18.44 -13.89
C ALA A 188 -15.08 -19.16 -14.32
N ARG A 189 -15.08 -19.83 -15.49
CA ARG A 189 -16.23 -20.57 -16.03
C ARG A 189 -16.22 -22.06 -15.69
N ALA A 190 -15.10 -22.58 -15.20
CA ALA A 190 -14.94 -23.97 -14.76
C ALA A 190 -15.44 -24.15 -13.32
#